data_AF-X0V1X2-F1
#
_entry.id   AF-X0V1X2-F1
#
_cell.length_a   1.000
_cell.length_b   1.000
_cell.length_c   1.000
_cell.angle_alpha   90.00
_cell.angle_beta   90.00
_cell.angle_gamma   90.00
#
_symmetry.space_group_name_H-M   'P 1'
#
loop_
_entity.id
_entity.type
_entity.pdbx_description
1 polymer ?
#
loop_
_entity_poly.entity_id
_entity_poly.type
_entity_poly.pdbx_seq_one_letter_code
_entity_poly.pdbx_strand_id
1 'polypeptide(L)'
;LPLLEKDVQWLINAADPNGAYTYTSADGKPLNSYDNSNAQMATLGVWAGSRRGVKVPKKYWSLIERYWTDQQQGDGGWNYRASSPGASYGSMTAAGIATLFICFDELHSRDYIRANSTPAYKPLTDGLKWLGDNYSISENPVKKNRYYLYYMYSLERVGLTSGYKYFDGHDWYAEGVAELLKRQRPDGSWSENHGQTVDTAFVLLFLARGRNPVLVNKLQYTGRWNTRPREMANFTRWVSSSFERTVNWQIIDVDAPVHQWHDAPILYISGAGA
;
A
#
# COMPACT_ATOMS: atom_id res chain seq x y z
N LEU A 1 -16.49 16.51 10.97
CA LEU A 1 -15.93 17.19 9.78
C LEU A 1 -16.97 17.05 8.66
N PRO A 2 -18.00 17.91 8.59
CA PRO A 2 -19.21 17.60 7.81
C PRO A 2 -18.96 17.38 6.31
N LEU A 3 -18.04 18.15 5.70
CA LEU A 3 -17.68 17.98 4.28
C LEU A 3 -16.92 16.68 4.03
N LEU A 4 -15.94 16.34 4.88
CA LEU A 4 -15.21 15.07 4.78
C LEU A 4 -16.14 13.86 4.94
N GLU A 5 -17.07 13.91 5.89
CA GLU A 5 -18.08 12.87 6.09
C GLU A 5 -18.96 12.70 4.84
N LYS A 6 -19.36 13.81 4.22
CA LYS A 6 -20.12 13.79 2.95
C LYS A 6 -19.32 13.15 1.81
N ASP A 7 -18.05 13.51 1.66
CA ASP A 7 -17.17 12.97 0.60
C ASP A 7 -16.91 11.46 0.80
N VAL A 8 -16.68 11.04 2.05
CA VAL A 8 -16.52 9.62 2.39
C VAL A 8 -17.81 8.85 2.13
N GLN A 9 -18.96 9.39 2.52
CA GLN A 9 -20.24 8.73 2.28
C GLN A 9 -20.55 8.62 0.78
N TRP A 10 -20.17 9.63 -0.01
CA TRP A 10 -20.27 9.58 -1.46
C TRP A 10 -19.42 8.44 -2.04
N LEU A 11 -18.16 8.31 -1.61
CA LEU A 11 -17.27 7.22 -2.05
C LEU A 11 -17.77 5.83 -1.62
N ILE A 12 -18.35 5.70 -0.42
CA ILE A 12 -18.95 4.45 0.03
C ILE A 12 -20.14 4.08 -0.85
N ASN A 13 -20.99 5.05 -1.19
CA ASN A 13 -22.17 4.82 -2.04
C ASN A 13 -21.80 4.59 -3.52
N ALA A 14 -20.65 5.09 -3.97
CA ALA A 14 -20.16 4.90 -5.33
C ALA A 14 -19.64 3.47 -5.61
N ALA A 15 -19.33 2.69 -4.56
CA ALA A 15 -18.94 1.28 -4.73
C ALA A 15 -20.13 0.46 -5.25
N ASP A 16 -19.90 -0.38 -6.26
CA ASP A 16 -20.91 -1.32 -6.74
C ASP A 16 -21.17 -2.47 -5.73
N PRO A 17 -22.21 -3.31 -5.94
CA PRO A 17 -22.48 -4.47 -5.07
C PRO A 17 -21.34 -5.48 -4.96
N ASN A 18 -20.32 -5.41 -5.84
CA ASN A 18 -19.12 -6.22 -5.84
C ASN A 18 -17.92 -5.53 -5.18
N GLY A 19 -17.99 -4.23 -4.85
CA GLY A 19 -16.90 -3.44 -4.30
C GLY A 19 -16.02 -2.73 -5.34
N ALA A 20 -16.49 -2.71 -6.59
CA ALA A 20 -15.79 -2.14 -7.72
C ALA A 20 -16.11 -0.65 -7.92
N TYR A 21 -15.20 0.05 -8.60
CA TYR A 21 -15.31 1.48 -8.88
C TYR A 21 -15.02 1.80 -10.36
N THR A 22 -15.52 2.96 -10.80
CA THR A 22 -15.37 3.46 -12.17
C THR A 22 -15.21 4.97 -12.23
N TYR A 23 -14.72 5.48 -13.36
CA TYR A 23 -14.52 6.91 -13.62
C TYR A 23 -15.80 7.73 -13.51
N THR A 24 -16.93 7.16 -13.93
CA THR A 24 -18.22 7.86 -14.01
C THR A 24 -19.22 7.27 -13.03
N SER A 25 -18.82 7.09 -11.78
CA SER A 25 -19.74 6.75 -10.67
C SER A 25 -20.71 7.93 -10.44
N ALA A 26 -21.56 8.21 -11.42
CA ALA A 26 -22.48 9.33 -11.43
C ALA A 26 -23.62 9.02 -10.45
N ASP A 27 -23.98 10.01 -9.64
CA ASP A 27 -25.12 9.94 -8.72
C ASP A 27 -25.10 8.79 -7.70
N GLY A 28 -23.92 8.27 -7.37
CA GLY A 28 -23.77 7.13 -6.45
C GLY A 28 -24.35 5.83 -7.00
N LYS A 29 -24.40 5.68 -8.33
CA LYS A 29 -24.83 4.45 -8.99
C LYS A 29 -23.66 3.77 -9.70
N PRO A 30 -23.51 2.44 -9.53
CA PRO A 30 -22.47 1.68 -10.20
C PRO A 30 -22.76 1.52 -11.69
N LEU A 31 -21.70 1.48 -12.52
CA LEU A 31 -21.78 1.18 -13.95
C LEU A 31 -21.07 -0.14 -14.28
N ASN A 32 -21.40 -0.72 -15.44
CA ASN A 32 -20.93 -2.03 -15.89
C ASN A 32 -19.43 -2.10 -16.26
N SER A 33 -18.67 -1.00 -16.16
CA SER A 33 -17.23 -0.97 -16.45
C SER A 33 -16.49 -0.49 -15.21
N TYR A 34 -15.79 -1.39 -14.53
CA TYR A 34 -14.94 -1.09 -13.37
C TYR A 34 -13.47 -1.37 -13.66
N ASP A 35 -12.58 -0.85 -12.83
CA ASP A 35 -11.16 -1.23 -12.85
C ASP A 35 -10.48 -1.05 -11.49
N ASN A 36 -9.36 -1.77 -11.34
CA ASN A 36 -8.57 -1.79 -10.12
C ASN A 36 -7.90 -0.44 -9.80
N SER A 37 -7.66 0.40 -10.81
CA SER A 37 -7.07 1.73 -10.60
C SER A 37 -8.04 2.68 -9.88
N ASN A 38 -9.30 2.74 -10.35
CA ASN A 38 -10.35 3.51 -9.68
C ASN A 38 -10.68 2.93 -8.30
N ALA A 39 -10.71 1.60 -8.18
CA ALA A 39 -10.97 0.95 -6.91
C ALA A 39 -9.92 1.30 -5.85
N GLN A 40 -8.64 1.33 -6.23
CA GLN A 40 -7.58 1.75 -5.33
C GLN A 40 -7.76 3.22 -4.89
N MET A 41 -7.97 4.15 -5.84
CA MET A 41 -8.10 5.58 -5.52
C MET A 41 -9.29 5.87 -4.61
N ALA A 42 -10.45 5.28 -4.90
CA ALA A 42 -11.63 5.46 -4.07
C ALA A 42 -11.43 4.89 -2.66
N THR A 43 -10.83 3.69 -2.55
CA THR A 43 -10.53 3.09 -1.25
C THR A 43 -9.55 3.94 -0.44
N LEU A 44 -8.52 4.51 -1.08
CA LEU A 44 -7.59 5.43 -0.43
C LEU A 44 -8.30 6.69 0.10
N GLY A 45 -9.29 7.21 -0.63
CA GLY A 45 -10.13 8.32 -0.18
C GLY A 45 -10.95 7.98 1.06
N VAL A 46 -11.63 6.82 1.07
CA VAL A 46 -12.39 6.34 2.24
C VAL A 46 -11.46 6.10 3.43
N TRP A 47 -10.29 5.52 3.19
CA TRP A 47 -9.28 5.29 4.22
C TRP A 47 -8.74 6.59 4.83
N ALA A 48 -8.49 7.62 4.01
CA ALA A 48 -8.09 8.94 4.50
C ALA A 48 -9.17 9.54 5.42
N GLY A 49 -10.45 9.34 5.09
CA GLY A 49 -11.58 9.71 5.93
C GLY A 49 -11.63 8.94 7.25
N SER A 50 -11.50 7.60 7.21
CA SER A 50 -11.44 6.73 8.40
C SER A 50 -10.36 7.21 9.38
N ARG A 51 -9.17 7.51 8.86
CA ARG A 51 -8.03 8.03 9.65
C ARG A 51 -8.26 9.39 10.30
N ARG A 52 -9.28 10.14 9.87
CA ARG A 52 -9.71 11.42 10.47
C ARG A 52 -10.94 11.27 11.35
N GLY A 53 -11.35 10.04 11.68
CA GLY A 53 -12.43 9.74 12.60
C GLY A 53 -13.81 9.57 11.95
N VAL A 54 -13.91 9.58 10.61
CA VAL A 54 -15.17 9.25 9.93
C VAL A 54 -15.46 7.76 10.11
N LYS A 55 -16.64 7.43 10.64
CA LYS A 55 -17.03 6.04 10.86
C LYS A 55 -17.38 5.37 9.53
N VAL A 56 -16.55 4.43 9.10
CA VAL A 56 -16.80 3.62 7.90
C VAL A 56 -17.40 2.26 8.31
N PRO A 57 -18.52 1.81 7.73
CA PRO A 57 -19.12 0.52 8.07
C PRO A 57 -18.19 -0.65 7.74
N LYS A 58 -18.07 -1.65 8.63
CA LYS A 58 -17.31 -2.88 8.35
C LYS A 58 -17.73 -3.58 7.05
N LYS A 59 -19.02 -3.52 6.71
CA LYS A 59 -19.56 -4.07 5.47
C LYS A 59 -18.87 -3.49 4.23
N TYR A 60 -18.50 -2.21 4.24
CA TYR A 60 -17.74 -1.59 3.16
C TYR A 60 -16.35 -2.23 3.04
N TRP A 61 -15.61 -2.33 4.14
CA TRP A 61 -14.28 -2.93 4.13
C TRP A 61 -14.30 -4.39 3.69
N SER A 62 -15.27 -5.19 4.16
CA SER A 62 -15.44 -6.59 3.73
C SER A 62 -15.80 -6.69 2.24
N LEU A 63 -16.56 -5.73 1.72
CA LEU A 63 -16.91 -5.66 0.31
C LEU A 63 -15.67 -5.37 -0.55
N ILE A 64 -14.83 -4.40 -0.15
CA ILE A 64 -13.57 -4.08 -0.82
C ILE A 64 -12.57 -5.23 -0.72
N GLU A 65 -12.44 -5.85 0.46
CA GLU A 65 -11.57 -7.01 0.63
C GLU A 65 -11.95 -8.13 -0.35
N ARG A 66 -13.23 -8.51 -0.36
CA ARG A 66 -13.75 -9.53 -1.27
C ARG A 66 -13.48 -9.19 -2.73
N TYR A 67 -13.72 -7.94 -3.14
CA TYR A 67 -13.40 -7.48 -4.49
C TYR A 67 -11.95 -7.80 -4.85
N TRP A 68 -10.99 -7.37 -4.02
CA TRP A 68 -9.57 -7.56 -4.34
C TRP A 68 -9.14 -9.03 -4.25
N THR A 69 -9.66 -9.81 -3.31
CA THR A 69 -9.33 -11.24 -3.22
C THR A 69 -9.90 -12.05 -4.38
N ASP A 70 -11.12 -11.76 -4.83
CA ASP A 70 -11.76 -12.47 -5.94
C ASP A 70 -11.09 -12.15 -7.29
N GLN A 71 -10.41 -11.01 -7.40
CA GLN A 71 -9.74 -10.55 -8.61
C GLN A 71 -8.24 -10.93 -8.65
N GLN A 72 -7.69 -11.49 -7.57
CA GLN A 72 -6.30 -11.93 -7.52
C GLN A 72 -6.10 -13.10 -8.49
N GLN A 73 -5.03 -13.04 -9.29
CA GLN A 73 -4.72 -14.06 -10.27
C GLN A 73 -4.02 -15.26 -9.60
N GLY A 74 -3.97 -16.40 -10.29
CA GLY A 74 -3.35 -17.62 -9.76
C GLY A 74 -1.84 -17.50 -9.47
N ASP A 75 -1.17 -16.48 -10.02
CA ASP A 75 0.23 -16.15 -9.74
C ASP A 75 0.41 -15.24 -8.50
N GLY A 76 -0.68 -14.84 -7.85
CA GLY A 76 -0.68 -13.93 -6.70
C GLY A 76 -0.73 -12.45 -7.05
N GLY A 77 -0.59 -12.08 -8.33
CA GLY A 77 -0.64 -10.70 -8.78
C GLY A 77 -2.05 -10.22 -9.16
N TRP A 78 -2.14 -8.98 -9.62
CA TRP A 78 -3.37 -8.38 -10.14
C TRP A 78 -3.15 -7.80 -11.53
N ASN A 79 -4.19 -7.91 -12.36
CA ASN A 79 -4.29 -7.22 -13.64
C ASN A 79 -5.25 -6.01 -13.51
N TYR A 80 -5.64 -5.38 -14.63
CA TYR A 80 -6.47 -4.16 -14.60
C TYR A 80 -7.94 -4.45 -14.23
N ARG A 81 -8.49 -5.59 -14.68
CA ARG A 81 -9.90 -6.01 -14.56
C ARG A 81 -9.95 -7.55 -14.58
N ALA A 82 -10.55 -8.22 -13.60
CA ALA A 82 -10.61 -9.70 -13.66
C ALA A 82 -11.55 -10.24 -14.75
N SER A 83 -12.50 -9.43 -15.24
CA SER A 83 -13.36 -9.81 -16.37
C SER A 83 -12.64 -9.78 -17.73
N SER A 84 -11.39 -9.32 -17.77
CA SER A 84 -10.57 -9.31 -18.99
C SER A 84 -9.32 -10.19 -18.79
N PRO A 85 -9.08 -11.17 -19.68
CA PRO A 85 -7.84 -11.93 -19.62
C PRO A 85 -6.63 -10.98 -19.70
N GLY A 86 -5.68 -11.14 -18.79
CA GLY A 86 -4.50 -10.29 -18.76
C GLY A 86 -3.51 -10.73 -17.69
N ALA A 87 -2.23 -10.66 -18.03
CA ALA A 87 -1.14 -10.91 -17.09
C ALA A 87 -1.18 -9.90 -15.94
N SER A 88 -0.86 -10.39 -14.73
CA SER A 88 -0.56 -9.55 -13.58
C SER A 88 0.56 -8.56 -13.91
N TYR A 89 0.50 -7.34 -13.37
CA TYR A 89 1.54 -6.34 -13.61
C TYR A 89 1.73 -5.38 -12.43
N GLY A 90 2.90 -4.74 -12.39
CA GLY A 90 3.43 -4.09 -11.19
C GLY A 90 2.48 -3.10 -10.52
N SER A 91 1.96 -2.13 -11.26
CA SER A 91 1.09 -1.10 -10.66
C SER A 91 -0.21 -1.66 -10.09
N MET A 92 -0.80 -2.68 -10.70
CA MET A 92 -2.02 -3.31 -10.18
C MET A 92 -1.74 -4.22 -9.01
N THR A 93 -0.66 -5.00 -9.07
CA THR A 93 -0.26 -5.83 -7.93
C THR A 93 0.07 -4.97 -6.70
N ALA A 94 0.83 -3.89 -6.89
CA ALA A 94 1.11 -2.95 -5.80
C ALA A 94 -0.17 -2.28 -5.26
N ALA A 95 -1.12 -1.92 -6.14
CA ALA A 95 -2.41 -1.38 -5.73
C ALA A 95 -3.24 -2.37 -4.90
N GLY A 96 -3.26 -3.65 -5.30
CA GLY A 96 -3.97 -4.70 -4.58
C GLY A 96 -3.37 -4.98 -3.20
N ILE A 97 -2.04 -5.09 -3.10
CA ILE A 97 -1.35 -5.29 -1.83
C ILE A 97 -1.64 -4.12 -0.88
N ALA A 98 -1.47 -2.87 -1.33
CA ALA A 98 -1.72 -1.69 -0.51
C ALA A 98 -3.17 -1.64 -0.02
N THR A 99 -4.13 -1.97 -0.89
CA THR A 99 -5.55 -1.98 -0.54
C THR A 99 -5.88 -3.10 0.46
N LEU A 100 -5.33 -4.29 0.27
CA LEU A 100 -5.53 -5.40 1.21
C LEU A 100 -4.91 -5.14 2.57
N PHE A 101 -3.79 -4.40 2.66
CA PHE A 101 -3.26 -3.96 3.96
C PHE A 101 -4.23 -3.01 4.69
N ILE A 102 -4.92 -2.13 3.95
CA ILE A 102 -5.95 -1.25 4.53
C ILE A 102 -7.12 -2.09 5.04
N CYS A 103 -7.64 -3.00 4.22
CA CYS A 103 -8.70 -3.91 4.64
C CYS A 103 -8.30 -4.74 5.86
N PHE A 104 -7.06 -5.23 5.90
CA PHE A 104 -6.52 -5.98 7.02
C PHE A 104 -6.54 -5.17 8.32
N ASP A 105 -6.10 -3.90 8.27
CA ASP A 105 -6.11 -3.02 9.43
C ASP A 105 -7.53 -2.82 9.99
N GLU A 106 -8.51 -2.66 9.10
CA GLU A 106 -9.90 -2.34 9.43
C GLU A 106 -10.76 -3.56 9.83
N LEU A 107 -10.42 -4.76 9.34
CA LEU A 107 -11.20 -5.99 9.56
C LEU A 107 -10.55 -6.95 10.54
N HIS A 108 -9.24 -7.18 10.40
CA HIS A 108 -8.56 -8.34 10.97
C HIS A 108 -7.60 -7.98 12.10
N SER A 109 -7.27 -6.70 12.30
CA SER A 109 -6.29 -6.27 13.31
C SER A 109 -6.54 -6.83 14.73
N ARG A 110 -7.80 -7.10 15.07
CA ARG A 110 -8.19 -7.69 16.37
C ARG A 110 -7.86 -9.18 16.51
N ASP A 111 -7.82 -9.90 15.40
CA ASP A 111 -7.53 -11.34 15.39
C ASP A 111 -6.06 -11.62 15.75
N TYR A 112 -5.21 -10.60 15.63
CA TYR A 112 -3.78 -10.64 15.90
C TYR A 112 -3.40 -9.93 17.21
N ILE A 113 -4.37 -9.64 18.10
CA ILE A 113 -4.06 -9.10 19.43
C ILE A 113 -3.28 -10.13 20.26
N ARG A 114 -3.60 -11.41 20.12
CA ARG A 114 -2.86 -12.49 20.77
C ARG A 114 -1.75 -12.98 19.86
N ALA A 115 -0.57 -13.21 20.43
CA ALA A 115 0.58 -13.72 19.71
C ALA A 115 0.43 -15.24 19.51
N ASN A 116 -0.50 -15.62 18.64
CA ASN A 116 -0.83 -17.01 18.31
C ASN A 116 -0.31 -17.37 16.91
N SER A 117 -0.38 -18.65 16.55
CA SER A 117 -0.04 -19.18 15.22
C SER A 117 -1.07 -18.83 14.14
N THR A 118 -1.67 -17.64 14.19
CA THR A 118 -2.62 -17.20 13.17
C THR A 118 -1.92 -17.24 11.81
N PRO A 119 -2.42 -18.02 10.84
CA PRO A 119 -1.76 -18.18 9.56
C PRO A 119 -1.66 -16.83 8.86
N ALA A 120 -0.59 -16.64 8.09
CA ALA A 120 -0.42 -15.45 7.28
C ALA A 120 -1.64 -15.27 6.37
N TYR A 121 -2.08 -14.02 6.19
CA TYR A 121 -3.17 -13.70 5.29
C TYR A 121 -2.71 -13.95 3.85
N LYS A 122 -3.13 -15.10 3.30
CA LYS A 122 -2.61 -15.66 2.04
C LYS A 122 -2.64 -14.68 0.87
N PRO A 123 -3.72 -13.91 0.62
CA PRO A 123 -3.75 -12.96 -0.49
C PRO A 123 -2.62 -11.91 -0.43
N LEU A 124 -2.33 -11.36 0.76
CA LEU A 124 -1.20 -10.44 0.95
C LEU A 124 0.14 -11.15 0.78
N THR A 125 0.27 -12.38 1.28
CA THR A 125 1.52 -13.15 1.19
C THR A 125 1.88 -13.46 -0.27
N ASP A 126 0.90 -13.93 -1.06
CA ASP A 126 1.09 -14.22 -2.47
C ASP A 126 1.37 -12.94 -3.28
N GLY A 127 0.67 -11.85 -2.98
CA GLY A 127 0.90 -10.56 -3.63
C GLY A 127 2.30 -10.00 -3.36
N LEU A 128 2.74 -10.01 -2.11
CA LEU A 128 4.10 -9.60 -1.73
C LEU A 128 5.16 -10.47 -2.39
N LYS A 129 4.92 -11.79 -2.50
CA LYS A 129 5.81 -12.70 -3.22
C LYS A 129 5.90 -12.32 -4.70
N TRP A 130 4.76 -12.13 -5.37
CA TRP A 130 4.72 -11.71 -6.77
C TRP A 130 5.48 -10.39 -6.97
N LEU A 131 5.29 -9.42 -6.08
CA LEU A 131 5.97 -8.12 -6.15
C LEU A 131 7.48 -8.24 -5.97
N GLY A 132 7.94 -9.12 -5.07
CA GLY A 132 9.37 -9.42 -4.89
C GLY A 132 9.96 -10.09 -6.11
N ASP A 133 9.37 -11.22 -6.55
CA ASP A 133 9.85 -12.01 -7.70
C ASP A 133 9.91 -11.20 -9.01
N ASN A 134 9.05 -10.18 -9.15
CA ASN A 134 8.95 -9.34 -10.34
C ASN A 134 9.44 -7.91 -10.08
N TYR A 135 10.15 -7.67 -8.99
CA TYR A 135 10.55 -6.32 -8.60
C TYR A 135 11.35 -5.64 -9.72
N SER A 136 11.02 -4.36 -9.97
CA SER A 136 11.81 -3.51 -10.86
C SER A 136 11.64 -2.08 -10.43
N ILE A 137 12.74 -1.33 -10.34
CA ILE A 137 12.68 0.10 -10.04
C ILE A 137 12.64 0.96 -11.30
N SER A 138 13.14 0.45 -12.42
CA SER A 138 13.31 1.20 -13.67
C SER A 138 12.14 1.05 -14.64
N GLU A 139 11.23 0.10 -14.40
CA GLU A 139 10.04 -0.08 -15.22
C GLU A 139 8.86 -0.62 -14.40
N ASN A 140 7.65 -0.53 -14.94
CA ASN A 140 6.48 -1.22 -14.40
C ASN A 140 6.51 -2.68 -14.87
N PRO A 141 6.70 -3.67 -13.97
CA PRO A 141 6.77 -5.09 -14.35
C PRO A 141 5.67 -5.50 -15.34
N VAL A 142 6.04 -6.23 -16.40
CA VAL A 142 5.18 -6.64 -17.54
C VAL A 142 4.71 -5.48 -18.44
N LYS A 143 4.59 -4.25 -17.94
CA LYS A 143 4.10 -3.07 -18.69
C LYS A 143 5.20 -2.11 -19.16
N LYS A 144 6.47 -2.35 -18.79
CA LYS A 144 7.62 -1.51 -19.12
C LYS A 144 7.38 -0.06 -18.69
N ASN A 145 7.56 0.92 -19.57
CA ASN A 145 7.32 2.33 -19.29
C ASN A 145 5.84 2.72 -19.17
N ARG A 146 4.88 1.80 -19.38
CA ARG A 146 3.46 2.15 -19.26
C ARG A 146 3.03 2.18 -17.79
N TYR A 147 2.40 3.29 -17.41
CA TYR A 147 1.91 3.56 -16.06
C TYR A 147 3.01 3.54 -15.01
N TYR A 148 4.26 3.85 -15.38
CA TYR A 148 5.42 3.69 -14.51
C TYR A 148 5.36 4.63 -13.29
N LEU A 149 5.06 5.92 -13.47
CA LEU A 149 4.95 6.83 -12.32
C LEU A 149 3.80 6.48 -11.38
N TYR A 150 2.72 5.90 -11.91
CA TYR A 150 1.64 5.35 -11.10
C TYR A 150 2.06 4.04 -10.39
N TYR A 151 2.88 3.19 -11.03
CA TYR A 151 3.52 2.06 -10.37
C TYR A 151 4.39 2.50 -9.20
N MET A 152 5.25 3.50 -9.39
CA MET A 152 6.10 4.06 -8.33
C MET A 152 5.25 4.55 -7.14
N TYR A 153 4.19 5.32 -7.41
CA TYR A 153 3.25 5.73 -6.38
C TYR A 153 2.61 4.53 -5.64
N SER A 154 2.11 3.53 -6.38
CA SER A 154 1.52 2.33 -5.77
C SER A 154 2.54 1.50 -4.97
N LEU A 155 3.77 1.37 -5.44
CA LEU A 155 4.88 0.71 -4.73
C LEU A 155 5.16 1.41 -3.39
N GLU A 156 5.14 2.74 -3.38
CA GLU A 156 5.29 3.52 -2.16
C GLU A 156 4.12 3.31 -1.18
N ARG A 157 2.88 3.18 -1.67
CA ARG A 157 1.75 2.78 -0.82
C ARG A 157 1.98 1.40 -0.19
N VAL A 158 2.53 0.43 -0.93
CA VAL A 158 2.88 -0.89 -0.36
C VAL A 158 3.93 -0.72 0.72
N GLY A 159 5.05 -0.07 0.43
CA GLY A 159 6.12 0.10 1.41
C GLY A 159 5.70 0.90 2.65
N LEU A 160 4.76 1.85 2.55
CA LEU A 160 4.23 2.57 3.72
C LEU A 160 3.28 1.72 4.54
N THR A 161 2.44 0.94 3.87
CA THR A 161 1.45 0.10 4.55
C THR A 161 2.09 -1.13 5.14
N SER A 162 3.10 -1.73 4.52
CA SER A 162 3.78 -2.96 4.98
C SER A 162 4.92 -2.72 5.95
N GLY A 163 5.57 -1.54 5.92
CA GLY A 163 6.82 -1.27 6.63
C GLY A 163 8.04 -1.94 6.01
N TYR A 164 7.95 -2.52 4.82
CA TYR A 164 9.09 -3.21 4.21
C TYR A 164 10.11 -2.19 3.74
N LYS A 165 11.35 -2.31 4.25
CA LYS A 165 12.48 -1.56 3.71
C LYS A 165 12.93 -2.14 2.37
N TYR A 166 12.86 -3.47 2.24
CA TYR A 166 13.34 -4.21 1.09
C TYR A 166 12.22 -4.96 0.38
N PHE A 167 12.27 -4.98 -0.95
CA PHE A 167 11.57 -5.97 -1.78
C PHE A 167 12.63 -6.78 -2.50
N ASP A 168 12.69 -8.09 -2.25
CA ASP A 168 13.72 -8.99 -2.80
C ASP A 168 15.17 -8.47 -2.65
N GLY A 169 15.48 -7.89 -1.48
CA GLY A 169 16.81 -7.33 -1.17
C GLY A 169 17.07 -5.91 -1.69
N HIS A 170 16.14 -5.32 -2.45
CA HIS A 170 16.26 -3.97 -3.00
C HIS A 170 15.70 -2.90 -2.07
N ASP A 171 16.49 -1.85 -1.79
CA ASP A 171 16.01 -0.67 -1.03
C ASP A 171 15.16 0.19 -1.97
N TRP A 172 13.90 -0.20 -2.09
CA TRP A 172 13.01 0.36 -3.10
C TRP A 172 12.83 1.87 -2.97
N TYR A 173 12.99 2.43 -1.77
CA TYR A 173 12.85 3.86 -1.57
C TYR A 173 14.11 4.59 -2.02
N ALA A 174 15.29 4.16 -1.58
CA ALA A 174 16.55 4.76 -2.01
C ALA A 174 16.77 4.62 -3.52
N GLU A 175 16.54 3.42 -4.06
CA GLU A 175 16.61 3.14 -5.50
C GLU A 175 15.57 3.96 -6.28
N GLY A 176 14.34 4.05 -5.76
CA GLY A 176 13.27 4.82 -6.39
C GLY A 176 13.52 6.33 -6.43
N VAL A 177 14.06 6.90 -5.35
CA VAL A 177 14.49 8.31 -5.33
C VAL A 177 15.55 8.54 -6.40
N ALA A 178 16.58 7.69 -6.46
CA ALA A 178 17.65 7.83 -7.45
C ALA A 178 17.13 7.74 -8.89
N GLU A 179 16.22 6.80 -9.16
CA GLU A 179 15.64 6.62 -10.49
C GLU A 179 14.73 7.79 -10.89
N LEU A 180 13.89 8.28 -9.97
CA LEU A 180 13.02 9.43 -10.24
C LEU A 180 13.82 10.71 -10.47
N LEU A 181 14.89 10.96 -9.71
CA LEU A 181 15.74 12.12 -9.93
C LEU A 181 16.44 12.09 -11.29
N LYS A 182 16.87 10.91 -11.77
CA LYS A 182 17.41 10.77 -13.14
C LYS A 182 16.39 11.11 -14.22
N ARG A 183 15.10 10.89 -13.96
CA ARG A 183 13.99 11.17 -14.88
C ARG A 183 13.47 12.61 -14.79
N GLN A 184 13.96 13.41 -13.85
CA GLN A 184 13.51 14.79 -13.69
C GLN A 184 13.89 15.63 -14.91
N ARG A 185 12.94 16.39 -15.44
CA ARG A 185 13.17 17.32 -16.54
C ARG A 185 13.85 18.60 -16.05
N PRO A 186 14.47 19.41 -16.94
CA PRO A 186 15.10 20.67 -16.56
C PRO A 186 14.17 21.69 -15.88
N ASP A 187 12.87 21.63 -16.16
CA ASP A 187 11.84 22.47 -15.52
C ASP A 187 11.39 21.93 -14.14
N GLY A 188 12.00 20.85 -13.67
CA GLY A 188 11.69 20.20 -12.41
C GLY A 188 10.52 19.22 -12.46
N SER A 189 9.85 19.08 -13.61
CA SER A 189 8.66 18.23 -13.77
C SER A 189 8.97 16.79 -14.17
N TRP A 190 7.96 15.94 -14.08
CA TRP A 190 7.93 14.61 -14.67
C TRP A 190 6.71 14.49 -15.58
N SER A 191 6.87 13.79 -16.71
CA SER A 191 5.76 13.51 -17.62
C SER A 191 6.08 12.27 -18.45
N GLU A 192 5.17 11.32 -18.36
CA GLU A 192 5.19 10.04 -19.04
C GLU A 192 3.81 9.72 -19.60
N ASN A 193 2.89 9.12 -18.82
CA ASN A 193 1.63 8.57 -19.36
C ASN A 193 0.37 9.35 -19.01
N HIS A 194 0.36 10.17 -17.96
CA HIS A 194 -0.87 10.82 -17.46
C HIS A 194 -0.87 12.35 -17.62
N GLY A 195 0.17 12.89 -18.24
CA GLY A 195 0.38 14.33 -18.41
C GLY A 195 1.14 14.93 -17.23
N GLN A 196 1.82 16.05 -17.50
CA GLN A 196 2.82 16.64 -16.60
C GLN A 196 2.34 16.87 -15.18
N THR A 197 1.14 17.42 -14.99
CA THR A 197 0.60 17.69 -13.65
C THR A 197 0.40 16.41 -12.85
N VAL A 198 -0.22 15.38 -13.44
CA VAL A 198 -0.55 14.13 -12.75
C VAL A 198 0.71 13.33 -12.47
N ASP A 199 1.58 13.22 -13.47
CA ASP A 199 2.84 12.49 -13.37
C ASP A 199 3.77 13.12 -12.33
N THR A 200 3.88 14.46 -12.32
CA THR A 200 4.62 15.18 -11.28
C THR A 200 4.00 14.97 -9.90
N ALA A 201 2.67 14.97 -9.78
CA ALA A 201 2.00 14.71 -8.50
C ALA A 201 2.32 13.31 -7.95
N PHE A 202 2.33 12.26 -8.79
CA PHE A 202 2.72 10.91 -8.37
C PHE A 202 4.16 10.87 -7.86
N VAL A 203 5.08 11.54 -8.54
CA VAL A 203 6.48 11.61 -8.11
C VAL A 203 6.61 12.35 -6.78
N LEU A 204 5.93 13.48 -6.62
CA LEU A 204 5.97 14.22 -5.36
C LEU A 204 5.37 13.42 -4.20
N LEU A 205 4.32 12.65 -4.43
CA LEU A 205 3.75 11.74 -3.44
C LEU A 205 4.75 10.65 -3.02
N PHE A 206 5.51 10.11 -3.98
CA PHE A 206 6.59 9.15 -3.70
C PHE A 206 7.71 9.80 -2.85
N LEU A 207 8.26 10.91 -3.33
CA LEU A 207 9.41 11.60 -2.70
C LEU A 207 9.07 12.19 -1.32
N ALA A 208 7.80 12.55 -1.08
CA ALA A 208 7.37 13.10 0.19
C ALA A 208 7.59 12.13 1.37
N ARG A 209 7.70 10.81 1.12
CA ARG A 209 7.95 9.80 2.16
C ARG A 209 9.25 10.06 2.93
N GLY A 210 10.34 10.41 2.26
CA GLY A 210 11.67 10.60 2.87
C GLY A 210 11.75 11.79 3.82
N ARG A 211 10.69 12.59 3.92
CA ARG A 211 10.58 13.70 4.88
C ARG A 211 10.28 13.22 6.30
N ASN A 212 9.76 12.00 6.45
CA ASN A 212 9.34 11.47 7.74
C ASN A 212 10.44 10.57 8.33
N PRO A 213 10.90 10.84 9.57
CA PRO A 213 11.93 10.02 10.20
C PRO A 213 11.42 8.60 10.46
N VAL A 214 12.32 7.62 10.37
CA VAL A 214 12.06 6.26 10.83
C VAL A 214 12.25 6.23 12.35
N LEU A 215 11.18 5.97 13.09
CA LEU A 215 11.22 5.90 14.55
C LEU A 215 11.65 4.52 15.05
N VAL A 216 11.21 3.46 14.37
CA VAL A 216 11.42 2.08 14.82
C VAL A 216 11.90 1.19 13.67
N ASN A 217 12.98 0.46 13.93
CA ASN A 217 13.42 -0.71 13.18
C ASN A 217 12.83 -1.96 13.85
N LYS A 218 11.92 -2.68 13.17
CA LYS A 218 11.43 -3.99 13.59
C LYS A 218 12.36 -5.06 13.03
N LEU A 219 12.95 -5.87 13.89
CA LEU A 219 13.90 -6.91 13.48
C LEU A 219 13.17 -8.15 12.96
N GLN A 220 13.46 -8.54 11.72
CA GLN A 220 13.07 -9.80 11.12
C GLN A 220 14.18 -10.83 11.35
N TYR A 221 13.80 -12.01 11.85
CA TYR A 221 14.70 -13.14 12.10
C TYR A 221 13.96 -14.46 11.83
N THR A 222 14.69 -15.58 11.72
CA THR A 222 14.06 -16.89 11.53
C THR A 222 13.20 -17.28 12.73
N GLY A 223 11.90 -17.50 12.51
CA GLY A 223 10.97 -17.93 13.55
C GLY A 223 9.80 -16.97 13.73
N ARG A 224 9.29 -16.87 14.97
CA ARG A 224 8.05 -16.14 15.31
C ARG A 224 8.26 -14.62 15.47
N TRP A 225 8.95 -13.97 14.53
CA TRP A 225 9.26 -12.53 14.63
C TRP A 225 8.04 -11.62 14.40
N ASN A 226 7.05 -12.06 13.62
CA ASN A 226 5.92 -11.22 13.18
C ASN A 226 4.53 -11.68 13.64
N THR A 227 4.41 -12.23 14.86
CA THR A 227 3.13 -12.75 15.38
C THR A 227 2.06 -11.67 15.61
N ARG A 228 2.44 -10.39 15.56
CA ARG A 228 1.55 -9.23 15.53
C ARG A 228 1.91 -8.32 14.36
N PRO A 229 1.50 -8.66 13.12
CA PRO A 229 2.04 -8.05 11.91
C PRO A 229 1.81 -6.54 11.76
N ARG A 230 0.85 -5.98 12.52
CA ARG A 230 0.44 -4.57 12.43
C ARG A 230 0.77 -3.74 13.66
N GLU A 231 1.49 -4.30 14.64
CA GLU A 231 1.75 -3.60 15.90
C GLU A 231 2.56 -2.31 15.71
N MET A 232 3.58 -2.31 14.85
CA MET A 232 4.39 -1.13 14.58
C MET A 232 3.65 -0.11 13.73
N ALA A 233 2.83 -0.55 12.77
CA ALA A 233 1.94 0.34 12.03
C ALA A 233 0.95 1.07 12.95
N ASN A 234 0.40 0.37 13.94
CA ASN A 234 -0.51 0.97 14.92
C ASN A 234 0.23 1.88 15.90
N PHE A 235 1.39 1.45 16.40
CA PHE A 235 2.22 2.24 17.30
C PHE A 235 2.65 3.56 16.67
N THR A 236 3.25 3.54 15.47
CA THR A 236 3.69 4.78 14.81
C THR A 236 2.54 5.66 14.38
N ARG A 237 1.38 5.10 14.04
CA ARG A 237 0.15 5.86 13.77
C ARG A 237 -0.31 6.60 15.03
N TRP A 238 -0.31 5.93 16.17
CA TRP A 238 -0.64 6.55 17.46
C TRP A 238 0.36 7.65 17.80
N VAL A 239 1.67 7.38 17.76
CA VAL A 239 2.73 8.40 17.98
C VAL A 239 2.53 9.59 17.05
N SER A 240 2.30 9.35 15.76
CA SER A 240 2.12 10.42 14.77
C SER A 240 0.92 11.32 15.09
N SER A 241 -0.17 10.73 15.58
CA SER A 241 -1.37 11.47 15.96
C SER A 241 -1.19 12.21 17.29
N SER A 242 -0.52 11.58 18.27
CA SER A 242 -0.35 12.14 19.61
C SER A 242 0.63 13.31 19.65
N PHE A 243 1.65 13.29 18.79
CA PHE A 243 2.71 14.31 18.75
C PHE A 243 2.66 15.18 17.49
N GLU A 244 1.61 15.04 16.66
CA GLU A 244 1.40 15.79 15.41
C GLU A 244 2.59 15.77 14.44
N ARG A 245 3.47 14.76 14.58
CA ARG A 245 4.67 14.57 13.76
C ARG A 245 4.61 13.20 13.14
N THR A 246 4.50 13.15 11.81
CA THR A 246 4.48 11.87 11.10
C THR A 246 5.82 11.16 11.26
N VAL A 247 5.77 9.91 11.72
CA VAL A 247 6.93 9.03 11.85
C VAL A 247 6.66 7.70 11.16
N ASN A 248 7.71 7.12 10.60
CA ASN A 248 7.67 5.82 9.94
C ASN A 248 8.21 4.72 10.88
N TRP A 249 7.93 3.49 10.49
CA TRP A 249 8.64 2.30 10.97
C TRP A 249 9.08 1.52 9.75
N GLN A 250 10.06 0.66 9.94
CA GLN A 250 10.47 -0.27 8.90
C GLN A 250 10.87 -1.62 9.48
N ILE A 251 10.86 -2.64 8.63
CA ILE A 251 11.40 -3.96 8.91
C ILE A 251 12.82 -4.02 8.35
N ILE A 252 13.74 -4.47 9.19
CA ILE A 252 15.12 -4.77 8.81
C ILE A 252 15.42 -6.24 9.09
N ASP A 253 16.21 -6.87 8.24
CA ASP A 253 16.68 -8.24 8.46
C ASP A 253 17.79 -8.27 9.51
N VAL A 254 17.90 -9.37 10.27
CA VAL A 254 18.99 -9.59 11.22
C VAL A 254 20.36 -9.65 10.56
N ASP A 255 20.42 -10.02 9.29
CA ASP A 255 21.66 -10.04 8.52
C ASP A 255 21.93 -8.70 7.80
N ALA A 256 21.08 -7.68 8.01
CA ALA A 256 21.29 -6.35 7.44
C ALA A 256 22.57 -5.70 7.99
N PRO A 257 23.34 -4.96 7.16
CA PRO A 257 24.51 -4.23 7.62
C PRO A 257 24.23 -3.32 8.83
N VAL A 258 25.15 -3.29 9.81
CA VAL A 258 25.00 -2.57 11.09
C VAL A 258 24.61 -1.10 10.91
N HIS A 259 25.13 -0.40 9.90
CA HIS A 259 24.78 1.00 9.67
C HIS A 259 23.27 1.21 9.43
N GLN A 260 22.57 0.22 8.86
CA GLN A 260 21.13 0.27 8.60
C GLN A 260 20.30 0.06 9.89
N TRP A 261 20.89 -0.59 10.89
CA TRP A 261 20.26 -0.72 12.21
C TRP A 261 20.14 0.65 12.89
N HIS A 262 21.03 1.58 12.52
CA HIS A 262 21.06 2.97 13.01
C HIS A 262 20.16 3.93 12.22
N ASP A 263 19.40 3.46 11.21
CA ASP A 263 18.40 4.28 10.51
C ASP A 263 17.27 4.78 11.43
N ALA A 264 17.08 4.10 12.57
CA ALA A 264 16.08 4.43 13.56
C ALA A 264 16.68 4.46 14.98
N PRO A 265 16.16 5.31 15.88
CA PRO A 265 16.63 5.37 17.27
C PRO A 265 16.15 4.20 18.13
N ILE A 266 15.19 3.40 17.66
CA ILE A 266 14.60 2.28 18.41
C ILE A 266 14.71 1.00 17.57
N LEU A 267 15.31 -0.05 18.16
CA LEU A 267 15.24 -1.41 17.66
C LEU A 267 14.15 -2.17 18.43
N TYR A 268 13.18 -2.71 17.71
CA TYR A 268 12.08 -3.50 18.26
C TYR A 268 12.22 -4.97 17.87
N ILE A 269 12.24 -5.83 18.88
CA ILE A 269 12.33 -7.28 18.74
C ILE A 269 11.08 -7.88 19.36
N SER A 270 10.25 -8.52 18.52
CA SER A 270 9.05 -9.24 18.94
C SER A 270 9.24 -10.74 18.82
N GLY A 271 8.46 -11.49 19.60
CA GLY A 271 8.40 -12.94 19.55
C GLY A 271 7.14 -13.45 20.24
N ALA A 272 6.69 -14.64 19.87
CA ALA A 272 5.82 -15.43 20.73
C ALA A 272 6.63 -16.57 21.34
N GLY A 273 6.43 -16.83 22.63
CA GLY A 273 6.98 -18.02 23.29
C GLY A 273 6.59 -19.31 22.56
N ALA A 274 7.35 -20.37 22.80
CA ALA A 274 7.09 -21.70 22.23
C ALA A 274 5.67 -22.17 22.55
#